data_AF-A0A962G536-F1
#
_entry.id   AF-A0A962G536-F1
#
_cell.length_a   1.000
_cell.length_b   1.000
_cell.length_c   1.000
_cell.angle_alpha   90.00
_cell.angle_beta   90.00
_cell.angle_gamma   90.00
#
_symmetry.space_group_name_H-M   'P 1'
#
loop_
_entity.id
_entity.type
_entity.pdbx_description
1 polymer ?
#
loop_
_entity_poly.entity_id
_entity_poly.type
_entity_poly.pdbx_seq_one_letter_code
_entity_poly.pdbx_strand_id
1 'polypeptide(L)'
;MDPIIDLLLHHFQLPLRSPILIFSLILFVILLVPIAVERLRVPGIIGLIVSGIVIGPNGANILGKSLFVDVFSTIGLLYIMFLAGLELNLVEFKANRHKSVLFACLTFAVPLGIGFPVCHYLLGFDLSASLLVASIFATHTLVTYPIASKFGVTKDPSVPVAVGGTIITDTAVLIVLALILGSDKGGITTEFWLRLGISLSLFSAFMFLLVPRIAAWFFQRLESHKHSHYVFVLAVMFFSAFLAEIAGLEGIIGAFAAGLALNKSIPASSPLMNRIEFIGNSLFIPFFLIAVGMIVDVEVIFSGFTAILVAVAMTITAVTGKYLAAWLTRLAFRFSPVQGQLIFGLSTAHAAATLAVIMVGYREGIVGDAVLNGIVVIILVSCVIASLVTERAAREIARTSDQQVDAAVVRELDMEQLLVPVSDTSRAEQAVQLAVLIKDRASSHPVVALNVVPNSEQAELEIAEAR
;
A
#
# COMPACT_ATOMS: atom_id res chain seq x y z
N MET A 1 17.28 -2.15 51.47
CA MET A 1 17.04 -2.24 50.02
C MET A 1 15.61 -1.79 49.82
N ASP A 2 15.43 -0.65 49.14
CA ASP A 2 14.21 0.13 49.23
C ASP A 2 13.04 -0.53 48.49
N PRO A 3 11.83 -0.59 49.08
CA PRO A 3 10.65 -1.23 48.47
C PRO A 3 10.27 -0.63 47.10
N ILE A 4 10.73 0.59 46.80
CA ILE A 4 10.57 1.25 45.50
C ILE A 4 11.45 0.58 44.43
N ILE A 5 12.65 0.13 44.79
CA ILE A 5 13.58 -0.53 43.87
C ILE A 5 13.03 -1.92 43.51
N ASP A 6 12.50 -2.66 44.49
CA ASP A 6 11.86 -3.96 44.21
C ASP A 6 10.58 -3.81 43.38
N LEU A 7 9.79 -2.75 43.61
CA LEU A 7 8.61 -2.42 42.80
C LEU A 7 8.99 -2.10 41.33
N LEU A 8 10.06 -1.31 41.14
CA LEU A 8 10.60 -1.00 39.81
C LEU A 8 11.15 -2.26 39.13
N LEU A 9 11.95 -3.06 39.84
CA LEU A 9 12.48 -4.32 39.32
C LEU A 9 11.38 -5.30 38.93
N HIS A 10 10.23 -5.30 39.61
CA HIS A 10 9.08 -6.13 39.24
C HIS A 10 8.38 -5.66 37.95
N HIS A 11 8.33 -4.35 37.68
CA HIS A 11 7.70 -3.79 36.48
C HIS A 11 8.58 -3.86 35.23
N PHE A 12 9.91 -3.90 35.39
CA PHE A 12 10.88 -4.03 34.30
C PHE A 12 11.35 -5.48 34.06
N GLN A 13 10.67 -6.48 34.62
CA GLN A 13 10.95 -7.88 34.28
C GLN A 13 10.63 -8.13 32.81
N LEU A 14 11.60 -8.70 32.09
CA LEU A 14 11.44 -9.08 30.69
C LEU A 14 10.81 -10.49 30.61
N PRO A 15 9.89 -10.73 29.65
CA PRO A 15 9.28 -9.76 28.75
C PRO A 15 8.33 -8.79 29.49
N LEU A 16 8.29 -7.54 29.05
CA LEU A 16 7.45 -6.49 29.63
C LEU A 16 5.98 -6.94 29.64
N ARG A 17 5.34 -6.91 30.82
CA ARG A 17 3.92 -7.29 30.98
C ARG A 17 2.98 -6.10 31.10
N SER A 18 3.49 -4.94 31.52
CA SER A 18 2.69 -3.73 31.68
C SER A 18 2.28 -3.15 30.31
N PRO A 19 0.98 -3.04 29.99
CA PRO A 19 0.52 -2.48 28.72
C PRO A 19 1.03 -1.06 28.48
N ILE A 20 1.19 -0.28 29.56
CA ILE A 20 1.66 1.11 29.50
C ILE A 20 3.12 1.15 29.05
N LEU A 21 3.98 0.28 29.60
CA LEU A 21 5.40 0.21 29.22
C LEU A 21 5.58 -0.32 27.80
N ILE A 22 4.80 -1.34 27.42
CA ILE A 22 4.79 -1.87 26.04
C ILE A 22 4.46 -0.75 25.05
N PHE A 23 3.36 -0.03 25.29
CA PHE A 23 2.94 1.05 24.39
C PHE A 23 3.95 2.21 24.36
N SER A 24 4.47 2.62 25.53
CA SER A 24 5.49 3.66 25.60
C SER A 24 6.76 3.28 24.84
N LEU A 25 7.25 2.04 25.00
CA LEU A 25 8.43 1.56 24.29
C LEU A 25 8.21 1.60 22.77
N ILE A 26 7.06 1.12 22.30
CA ILE A 26 6.73 1.12 20.88
C ILE A 26 6.66 2.55 20.34
N LEU A 27 6.04 3.50 21.05
CA LEU A 27 6.03 4.91 20.65
C LEU A 27 7.44 5.51 20.59
N PHE A 28 8.31 5.20 21.55
CA PHE A 28 9.71 5.63 21.49
C PHE A 28 10.44 5.03 20.29
N VAL A 29 10.20 3.77 19.95
CA VAL A 29 10.74 3.13 18.74
C VAL A 29 10.24 3.85 17.48
N ILE A 30 8.93 4.07 17.37
CA ILE A 30 8.31 4.78 16.23
C ILE A 30 8.88 6.19 16.06
N LEU A 31 9.16 6.89 17.16
CA LEU A 31 9.73 8.23 17.14
C LEU A 31 11.23 8.23 16.78
N LEU A 32 12.03 7.45 17.49
CA LEU A 32 13.50 7.57 17.46
C LEU A 32 14.14 6.82 16.29
N VAL A 33 13.60 5.65 15.94
CA VAL A 33 14.24 4.76 14.96
C VAL A 33 14.20 5.33 13.55
N PRO A 34 13.08 5.83 13.01
CA PRO A 34 13.09 6.46 11.69
C PRO A 34 14.09 7.62 11.63
N ILE A 35 14.15 8.48 12.65
CA ILE A 35 15.10 9.60 12.73
C ILE A 35 16.55 9.11 12.70
N ALA A 36 16.87 8.04 13.42
CA ALA A 36 18.21 7.47 13.47
C ALA A 36 18.60 6.80 12.14
N VAL A 37 17.69 6.03 11.54
CA VAL A 37 17.94 5.22 10.34
C VAL A 37 17.94 6.09 9.07
N GLU A 38 17.12 7.13 9.01
CA GLU A 38 17.12 8.08 7.88
C GLU A 38 18.45 8.85 7.79
N ARG A 39 19.15 9.10 8.90
CA ARG A 39 20.53 9.65 8.89
C ARG A 39 21.53 8.74 8.18
N LEU A 40 21.27 7.43 8.13
CA LEU A 40 22.07 6.44 7.42
C LEU A 40 21.65 6.27 5.95
N ARG A 41 20.73 7.09 5.44
CA ARG A 41 20.14 7.01 4.08
C ARG A 41 19.37 5.71 3.83
N VAL A 42 18.82 5.10 4.88
CA VAL A 42 17.97 3.91 4.81
C VAL A 42 16.51 4.33 5.08
N PRO A 43 15.52 3.75 4.36
CA PRO A 43 14.10 4.00 4.62
C PRO A 43 13.72 3.75 6.08
N GLY A 44 13.05 4.70 6.74
CA GLY A 44 12.64 4.58 8.14
C GLY A 44 11.77 3.35 8.44
N ILE A 45 10.98 2.91 7.47
CA ILE A 45 10.15 1.68 7.53
C ILE A 45 11.00 0.43 7.79
N ILE A 46 12.18 0.33 7.17
CA ILE A 46 13.10 -0.79 7.40
C ILE A 46 13.58 -0.78 8.85
N GLY A 47 13.89 0.41 9.38
CA GLY A 47 14.26 0.58 10.78
C GLY A 47 13.22 0.04 11.74
N LEU A 48 11.93 0.29 11.47
CA LEU A 48 10.82 -0.20 12.30
C LEU A 48 10.73 -1.74 12.29
N ILE A 49 10.86 -2.36 11.11
CA ILE A 49 10.87 -3.83 11.00
C ILE A 49 12.07 -4.41 11.77
N VAL A 50 13.27 -3.89 11.53
CA VAL A 50 14.49 -4.34 12.24
C VAL A 50 14.37 -4.16 13.75
N SER A 51 13.76 -3.06 14.19
CA SER A 51 13.53 -2.83 15.62
C SER A 51 12.60 -3.88 16.20
N GLY A 52 11.55 -4.28 15.48
CA GLY A 52 10.68 -5.39 15.84
C GLY A 52 11.43 -6.71 16.03
N ILE A 53 12.37 -7.02 15.15
CA ILE A 53 13.24 -8.21 15.25
C ILE A 53 14.06 -8.13 16.55
N VAL A 54 14.67 -6.97 16.82
CA VAL A 54 15.56 -6.77 17.97
C VAL A 54 14.79 -6.80 19.29
N ILE A 55 13.65 -6.12 19.41
CA ILE A 55 12.89 -6.01 20.68
C ILE A 55 11.91 -7.17 20.87
N GLY A 56 11.57 -7.89 19.80
CA GLY A 56 10.57 -8.95 19.80
C GLY A 56 11.00 -10.21 20.57
N PRO A 57 10.09 -11.20 20.64
CA PRO A 57 10.29 -12.40 21.47
C PRO A 57 11.49 -13.23 21.04
N ASN A 58 11.82 -13.23 19.75
CA ASN A 58 12.93 -14.02 19.19
C ASN A 58 14.25 -13.22 19.11
N GLY A 59 14.27 -11.98 19.59
CA GLY A 59 15.46 -11.14 19.67
C GLY A 59 15.94 -10.99 21.12
N ALA A 60 15.86 -9.77 21.65
CA ALA A 60 16.15 -9.46 23.05
C ALA A 60 15.02 -9.85 24.01
N ASN A 61 13.88 -10.34 23.48
CA ASN A 61 12.69 -10.75 24.24
C ASN A 61 12.19 -9.66 25.20
N ILE A 62 12.28 -8.39 24.78
CA ILE A 62 11.80 -7.24 25.56
C ILE A 62 10.27 -7.21 25.51
N LEU A 63 9.72 -7.42 24.32
CA LEU A 63 8.30 -7.56 24.06
C LEU A 63 7.95 -9.02 23.81
N GLY A 64 7.13 -9.59 24.70
CA GLY A 64 6.58 -10.92 24.51
C GLY A 64 5.42 -10.94 23.50
N LYS A 65 5.01 -12.13 23.10
CA LYS A 65 3.74 -12.33 22.38
C LYS A 65 2.59 -11.89 23.29
N SER A 66 1.85 -10.85 22.88
CA SER A 66 0.74 -10.31 23.65
C SER A 66 -0.41 -9.96 22.72
N LEU A 67 -1.64 -10.10 23.22
CA LEU A 67 -2.86 -9.71 22.50
C LEU A 67 -2.79 -8.25 22.01
N PHE A 68 -2.10 -7.39 22.75
CA PHE A 68 -1.89 -6.00 22.37
C PHE A 68 -1.14 -5.86 21.04
N VAL A 69 -0.07 -6.66 20.86
CA VAL A 69 0.71 -6.64 19.62
C VAL A 69 -0.14 -7.14 18.45
N ASP A 70 -0.87 -8.23 18.63
CA ASP A 70 -1.72 -8.84 17.60
C ASP A 70 -2.88 -7.91 17.16
N VAL A 71 -3.51 -7.24 18.11
CA VAL A 71 -4.60 -6.30 17.82
C VAL A 71 -4.07 -5.11 17.02
N PHE A 72 -3.04 -4.44 17.50
CA PHE A 72 -2.51 -3.25 16.81
C PHE A 72 -1.84 -3.58 15.47
N SER A 73 -1.21 -4.75 15.33
CA SER A 73 -0.67 -5.20 14.04
C SER A 73 -1.77 -5.43 13.01
N THR A 74 -2.87 -6.06 13.43
CA THR A 74 -4.04 -6.27 12.57
C THR A 74 -4.65 -4.94 12.16
N ILE A 75 -4.83 -4.02 13.12
CA ILE A 75 -5.34 -2.67 12.83
C ILE A 75 -4.44 -1.96 11.80
N GLY A 76 -3.13 -1.96 11.99
CA GLY A 76 -2.19 -1.33 11.07
C GLY A 76 -2.23 -1.92 9.67
N LEU A 77 -2.29 -3.25 9.54
CA LEU A 77 -2.41 -3.94 8.27
C LEU A 77 -3.69 -3.57 7.52
N LEU A 78 -4.84 -3.60 8.21
CA LEU A 78 -6.13 -3.18 7.66
C LEU A 78 -6.11 -1.71 7.24
N TYR A 79 -5.44 -0.85 8.02
CA TYR A 79 -5.28 0.57 7.71
C TYR A 79 -4.54 0.83 6.40
N ILE A 80 -3.45 0.10 6.12
CA ILE A 80 -2.71 0.26 4.85
C ILE A 80 -3.65 -0.03 3.68
N MET A 81 -4.46 -1.10 3.78
CA MET A 81 -5.35 -1.48 2.68
C MET A 81 -6.56 -0.59 2.55
N PHE A 82 -7.07 -0.12 3.67
CA PHE A 82 -8.12 0.87 3.68
C PHE A 82 -7.67 2.18 3.00
N LEU A 83 -6.49 2.69 3.35
CA LEU A 83 -5.88 3.84 2.68
C LEU A 83 -5.66 3.59 1.20
N ALA A 84 -5.13 2.42 0.83
CA ALA A 84 -4.94 2.05 -0.56
C ALA A 84 -6.27 2.04 -1.35
N GLY A 85 -7.37 1.57 -0.75
CA GLY A 85 -8.70 1.62 -1.37
C GLY A 85 -9.29 3.04 -1.43
N LEU A 86 -9.05 3.85 -0.40
CA LEU A 86 -9.52 5.24 -0.31
C LEU A 86 -8.80 6.19 -1.26
N GLU A 87 -7.50 6.01 -1.50
CA GLU A 87 -6.70 6.89 -2.36
C GLU A 87 -6.74 6.46 -3.84
N LEU A 88 -7.17 5.22 -4.11
CA LEU A 88 -7.17 4.67 -5.45
C LEU A 88 -8.13 5.41 -6.38
N ASN A 89 -7.59 5.88 -7.51
CA ASN A 89 -8.37 6.54 -8.54
C ASN A 89 -9.20 5.50 -9.31
N LEU A 90 -10.50 5.43 -8.99
CA LEU A 90 -11.45 4.51 -9.61
C LEU A 90 -11.53 4.61 -11.13
N VAL A 91 -11.34 5.81 -11.69
CA VAL A 91 -11.39 6.03 -13.14
C VAL A 91 -10.19 5.38 -13.80
N GLU A 92 -9.00 5.63 -13.28
CA GLU A 92 -7.75 5.04 -13.78
C GLU A 92 -7.70 3.53 -13.52
N PHE A 93 -8.19 3.06 -12.37
CA PHE A 93 -8.29 1.63 -12.09
C PHE A 93 -9.23 0.94 -13.07
N LYS A 94 -10.40 1.52 -13.35
CA LYS A 94 -11.34 0.97 -14.34
C LYS A 94 -10.74 0.96 -15.75
N ALA A 95 -9.99 2.00 -16.11
CA ALA A 95 -9.26 2.06 -17.37
C ALA A 95 -8.16 0.98 -17.47
N ASN A 96 -7.46 0.73 -16.37
CA ASN A 96 -6.35 -0.23 -16.29
C ASN A 96 -6.75 -1.63 -15.77
N ARG A 97 -8.04 -1.94 -15.61
CA ARG A 97 -8.52 -3.21 -15.02
C ARG A 97 -7.93 -4.45 -15.71
N HIS A 98 -7.81 -4.40 -17.04
CA HIS A 98 -7.26 -5.48 -17.85
C HIS A 98 -5.76 -5.66 -17.56
N LYS A 99 -5.06 -4.57 -17.24
CA LYS A 99 -3.65 -4.59 -16.84
C LYS A 99 -3.48 -5.19 -15.46
N SER A 100 -4.33 -4.83 -14.50
CA SER A 100 -4.33 -5.42 -13.16
C SER A 100 -4.61 -6.93 -13.22
N VAL A 101 -5.56 -7.38 -14.04
CA VAL A 101 -5.84 -8.81 -14.23
C VAL A 101 -4.66 -9.53 -14.89
N LEU A 102 -4.07 -8.99 -15.95
CA LEU A 102 -2.89 -9.61 -16.56
C LEU A 102 -1.71 -9.67 -15.59
N PHE A 103 -1.47 -8.59 -14.84
CA PHE A 103 -0.45 -8.58 -13.79
C PHE A 103 -0.73 -9.65 -12.73
N ALA A 104 -1.99 -9.80 -12.29
CA ALA A 104 -2.37 -10.86 -11.37
C ALA A 104 -2.07 -12.25 -11.93
N CYS A 105 -2.45 -12.51 -13.19
CA CYS A 105 -2.14 -13.78 -13.86
C CYS A 105 -0.62 -14.04 -13.92
N LEU A 106 0.17 -13.03 -14.27
CA LEU A 106 1.64 -13.14 -14.36
C LEU A 106 2.28 -13.32 -12.98
N THR A 107 1.91 -12.50 -12.00
CA THR A 107 2.44 -12.54 -10.63
C THR A 107 1.95 -13.73 -9.82
N PHE A 108 0.91 -14.43 -10.30
CA PHE A 108 0.51 -15.75 -9.82
C PHE A 108 1.23 -16.88 -10.54
N ALA A 109 1.10 -16.95 -11.87
CA ALA A 109 1.58 -18.08 -12.66
C ALA A 109 3.11 -18.18 -12.72
N VAL A 110 3.83 -17.06 -12.75
CA VAL A 110 5.30 -17.07 -12.87
C VAL A 110 5.96 -17.55 -11.57
N PRO A 111 5.68 -16.97 -10.37
CA PRO A 111 6.20 -17.51 -9.12
C PRO A 111 5.76 -18.95 -8.86
N LEU A 112 4.52 -19.32 -9.19
CA LEU A 112 4.04 -20.70 -9.05
C LEU A 112 4.78 -21.65 -9.99
N GLY A 113 4.94 -21.29 -11.26
CA GLY A 113 5.56 -22.11 -12.29
C GLY A 113 7.06 -22.32 -12.10
N ILE A 114 7.76 -21.36 -11.48
CA ILE A 114 9.16 -21.51 -11.09
C ILE A 114 9.25 -22.19 -9.71
N GLY A 115 8.37 -21.80 -8.78
CA GLY A 115 8.37 -22.25 -7.40
C GLY A 115 8.05 -23.72 -7.23
N PHE A 116 7.08 -24.24 -7.98
CA PHE A 116 6.67 -25.63 -7.85
C PHE A 116 7.80 -26.62 -8.23
N PRO A 117 8.48 -26.49 -9.38
CA PRO A 117 9.64 -27.33 -9.70
C PRO A 117 10.77 -27.22 -8.67
N VAL A 118 11.03 -26.02 -8.15
CA VAL A 118 12.06 -25.83 -7.11
C VAL A 118 11.66 -26.56 -5.83
N CYS A 119 10.42 -26.41 -5.36
CA CYS A 119 9.94 -27.07 -4.15
C CYS A 119 9.94 -28.60 -4.30
N HIS A 120 9.45 -29.11 -5.43
CA HIS A 120 9.28 -30.54 -5.62
C HIS A 120 10.59 -31.27 -5.96
N TYR A 121 11.35 -30.77 -6.95
CA TYR A 121 12.54 -31.47 -7.45
C TYR A 121 13.84 -31.07 -6.72
N LEU A 122 13.98 -29.81 -6.30
CA LEU A 122 15.21 -29.35 -5.62
C LEU A 122 15.12 -29.54 -4.11
N LEU A 123 13.98 -29.21 -3.50
CA LEU A 123 13.79 -29.30 -2.04
C LEU A 123 13.15 -30.62 -1.58
N GLY A 124 12.63 -31.43 -2.51
CA GLY A 124 12.08 -32.74 -2.22
C GLY A 124 10.76 -32.72 -1.47
N PHE A 125 9.98 -31.65 -1.57
CA PHE A 125 8.68 -31.55 -0.92
C PHE A 125 7.62 -32.38 -1.65
N ASP A 126 6.65 -32.89 -0.89
CA ASP A 126 5.47 -33.56 -1.44
C ASP A 126 4.66 -32.65 -2.37
N LEU A 127 3.74 -33.23 -3.14
CA LEU A 127 2.96 -32.50 -4.14
C LEU A 127 2.15 -31.34 -3.51
N SER A 128 1.42 -31.64 -2.44
CA SER A 128 0.60 -30.67 -1.70
C SER A 128 1.44 -29.57 -1.08
N ALA A 129 2.56 -29.94 -0.46
CA ALA A 129 3.51 -29.01 0.15
C ALA A 129 4.13 -28.09 -0.91
N SER A 130 4.58 -28.65 -2.03
CA SER A 130 5.18 -27.91 -3.14
C SER A 130 4.20 -26.91 -3.76
N LEU A 131 2.95 -27.33 -3.95
CA LEU A 131 1.90 -26.46 -4.49
C LEU A 131 1.57 -25.32 -3.53
N LEU A 132 1.41 -25.63 -2.24
CA LEU A 132 1.13 -24.62 -1.21
C LEU A 132 2.25 -23.59 -1.14
N VAL A 133 3.50 -24.03 -0.97
CA VAL A 133 4.66 -23.16 -0.83
C VAL A 133 4.89 -22.32 -2.09
N ALA A 134 4.79 -22.91 -3.28
CA ALA A 134 4.94 -22.19 -4.53
C ALA A 134 3.83 -21.14 -4.75
N SER A 135 2.60 -21.42 -4.32
CA SER A 135 1.49 -20.45 -4.38
C SER A 135 1.75 -19.26 -3.47
N ILE A 136 2.41 -19.47 -2.35
CA ILE A 136 2.76 -18.40 -1.41
C ILE A 136 3.82 -17.45 -1.97
N PHE A 137 4.70 -17.90 -2.85
CA PHE A 137 5.61 -16.99 -3.55
C PHE A 137 4.86 -15.97 -4.43
N ALA A 138 3.61 -16.24 -4.81
CA ALA A 138 2.76 -15.33 -5.57
C ALA A 138 1.99 -14.31 -4.71
N THR A 139 1.70 -14.58 -3.43
CA THR A 139 1.06 -13.57 -2.57
C THR A 139 2.04 -12.43 -2.29
N HIS A 140 1.50 -11.27 -1.92
CA HIS A 140 2.28 -10.14 -1.43
C HIS A 140 1.39 -9.25 -0.60
N THR A 141 2.00 -8.49 0.29
CA THR A 141 1.32 -7.45 1.04
C THR A 141 1.90 -6.11 0.63
N LEU A 142 1.04 -5.12 0.44
CA LEU A 142 1.39 -3.75 0.04
C LEU A 142 2.04 -2.95 1.20
N VAL A 143 2.98 -3.57 1.92
CA VAL A 143 3.74 -2.98 3.04
C VAL A 143 4.44 -1.69 2.62
N THR A 144 4.79 -1.57 1.34
CA THR A 144 5.50 -0.41 0.78
C THR A 144 4.58 0.63 0.15
N TYR A 145 3.25 0.44 0.18
CA TYR A 145 2.28 1.45 -0.27
C TYR A 145 2.44 2.81 0.43
N PRO A 146 2.68 2.89 1.76
CA PRO A 146 2.91 4.16 2.44
C PRO A 146 4.13 4.92 1.91
N ILE A 147 5.13 4.21 1.37
CA ILE A 147 6.27 4.84 0.71
C ILE A 147 5.80 5.55 -0.57
N ALA A 148 5.01 4.86 -1.40
CA ALA A 148 4.46 5.45 -2.62
C ALA A 148 3.54 6.66 -2.32
N SER A 149 2.72 6.58 -1.26
CA SER A 149 1.87 7.68 -0.79
C SER A 149 2.71 8.87 -0.29
N LYS A 150 3.76 8.63 0.51
CA LYS A 150 4.69 9.69 0.97
C LYS A 150 5.35 10.46 -0.17
N PHE A 151 5.63 9.82 -1.31
CA PHE A 151 6.17 10.47 -2.51
C PHE A 151 5.10 11.01 -3.47
N GLY A 152 3.81 10.88 -3.16
CA GLY A 152 2.72 11.41 -3.98
C GLY A 152 2.51 10.67 -5.31
N VAL A 153 3.07 9.47 -5.49
CA VAL A 153 3.04 8.72 -6.75
C VAL A 153 1.89 7.70 -6.85
N THR A 154 0.92 7.76 -5.92
CA THR A 154 -0.20 6.78 -5.85
C THR A 154 -1.14 6.82 -7.05
N LYS A 155 -1.09 7.90 -7.83
CA LYS A 155 -1.83 8.08 -9.10
C LYS A 155 -1.08 7.57 -10.34
N ASP A 156 0.19 7.16 -10.22
CA ASP A 156 0.88 6.56 -11.37
C ASP A 156 0.19 5.24 -11.75
N PRO A 157 -0.04 4.96 -13.05
CA PRO A 157 -0.78 3.77 -13.50
C PRO A 157 -0.17 2.43 -13.05
N SER A 158 1.11 2.40 -12.64
CA SER A 158 1.73 1.22 -12.07
C SER A 158 1.18 0.84 -10.68
N VAL A 159 0.73 1.82 -9.87
CA VAL A 159 0.22 1.58 -8.52
C VAL A 159 -1.14 0.86 -8.55
N PRO A 160 -2.18 1.33 -9.28
CA PRO A 160 -3.44 0.59 -9.38
C PRO A 160 -3.31 -0.80 -10.01
N VAL A 161 -2.30 -1.01 -10.88
CA VAL A 161 -1.99 -2.33 -11.44
C VAL A 161 -1.47 -3.26 -10.37
N ALA A 162 -0.49 -2.82 -9.57
CA ALA A 162 0.06 -3.61 -8.47
C ALA A 162 -1.02 -3.93 -7.42
N VAL A 163 -1.77 -2.91 -6.98
CA VAL A 163 -2.82 -3.04 -5.96
C VAL A 163 -3.95 -3.97 -6.39
N GLY A 164 -4.43 -3.84 -7.64
CA GLY A 164 -5.44 -4.74 -8.18
C GLY A 164 -4.93 -6.18 -8.31
N GLY A 165 -3.63 -6.36 -8.57
CA GLY A 165 -2.98 -7.66 -8.60
C GLY A 165 -3.05 -8.39 -7.26
N THR A 166 -2.75 -7.68 -6.17
CA THR A 166 -2.75 -8.22 -4.79
C THR A 166 -4.04 -8.95 -4.45
N ILE A 167 -5.19 -8.30 -4.70
CA ILE A 167 -6.51 -8.85 -4.35
C ILE A 167 -6.77 -10.17 -5.06
N ILE A 168 -6.45 -10.23 -6.36
CA ILE A 168 -6.66 -11.42 -7.17
C ILE A 168 -5.71 -12.54 -6.74
N THR A 169 -4.43 -12.23 -6.51
CA THR A 169 -3.44 -13.25 -6.13
C THR A 169 -3.70 -13.82 -4.75
N ASP A 170 -4.07 -12.99 -3.77
CA ASP A 170 -4.31 -13.47 -2.40
C ASP A 170 -5.56 -14.36 -2.36
N THR A 171 -6.61 -13.98 -3.11
CA THR A 171 -7.78 -14.83 -3.29
C THR A 171 -7.42 -16.15 -3.97
N ALA A 172 -6.55 -16.13 -5.00
CA ALA A 172 -6.11 -17.33 -5.68
C ALA A 172 -5.32 -18.28 -4.77
N VAL A 173 -4.45 -17.75 -3.89
CA VAL A 173 -3.71 -18.54 -2.90
C VAL A 173 -4.65 -19.18 -1.88
N LEU A 174 -5.66 -18.45 -1.39
CA LEU A 174 -6.68 -19.03 -0.51
C LEU A 174 -7.46 -20.16 -1.19
N ILE A 175 -7.79 -20.00 -2.48
CA ILE A 175 -8.40 -21.08 -3.25
C ILE A 175 -7.45 -22.28 -3.30
N VAL A 176 -6.16 -22.09 -3.61
CA VAL A 176 -5.18 -23.18 -3.62
C VAL A 176 -5.11 -23.89 -2.26
N LEU A 177 -5.03 -23.15 -1.16
CA LEU A 177 -5.06 -23.74 0.19
C LEU A 177 -6.34 -24.55 0.41
N ALA A 178 -7.51 -24.00 0.05
CA ALA A 178 -8.78 -24.70 0.16
C ALA A 178 -8.83 -25.96 -0.72
N LEU A 179 -8.22 -25.93 -1.92
CA LEU A 179 -8.10 -27.11 -2.78
C LEU A 179 -7.32 -28.22 -2.07
N ILE A 180 -6.17 -27.86 -1.48
CA ILE A 180 -5.29 -28.81 -0.80
C ILE A 180 -5.97 -29.41 0.44
N LEU A 181 -6.58 -28.57 1.29
CA LEU A 181 -7.28 -29.03 2.49
C LEU A 181 -8.55 -29.83 2.16
N GLY A 182 -9.20 -29.52 1.04
CA GLY A 182 -10.38 -30.24 0.56
C GLY A 182 -10.05 -31.62 -0.01
N SER A 183 -8.88 -31.80 -0.61
CA SER A 183 -8.43 -33.09 -1.15
C SER A 183 -8.33 -34.18 -0.08
N ASP A 184 -7.94 -33.84 1.16
CA ASP A 184 -7.81 -34.80 2.26
C ASP A 184 -9.15 -35.15 2.94
N LYS A 185 -10.21 -34.35 2.73
CA LYS A 185 -11.52 -34.46 3.42
C LYS A 185 -12.68 -34.87 2.51
N GLY A 186 -12.41 -35.40 1.31
CA GLY A 186 -13.44 -35.92 0.40
C GLY A 186 -13.72 -35.06 -0.84
N GLY A 187 -12.83 -34.13 -1.17
CA GLY A 187 -12.90 -33.30 -2.37
C GLY A 187 -13.71 -32.02 -2.22
N ILE A 188 -13.59 -31.14 -3.21
CA ILE A 188 -14.29 -29.86 -3.23
C ILE A 188 -15.65 -30.06 -3.88
N THR A 189 -16.67 -30.08 -3.04
CA THR A 189 -18.06 -30.26 -3.47
C THR A 189 -18.59 -29.04 -4.19
N THR A 190 -19.58 -29.23 -5.05
CA THR A 190 -20.38 -28.15 -5.66
C THR A 190 -20.91 -27.17 -4.62
N GLU A 191 -21.22 -27.66 -3.42
CA GLU A 191 -21.64 -26.86 -2.26
C GLU A 191 -20.60 -25.81 -1.84
N PHE A 192 -19.30 -26.12 -1.88
CA PHE A 192 -18.25 -25.16 -1.54
C PHE A 192 -18.24 -23.97 -2.52
N TRP A 193 -18.25 -24.25 -3.82
CA TRP A 193 -18.27 -23.20 -4.85
C TRP A 193 -19.55 -22.37 -4.79
N LEU A 194 -20.69 -23.01 -4.51
CA LEU A 194 -21.97 -22.34 -4.38
C LEU A 194 -21.99 -21.44 -3.13
N ARG A 195 -21.51 -21.93 -2.00
CA ARG A 195 -21.36 -21.17 -0.75
C ARG A 195 -20.39 -20.00 -0.92
N LEU A 196 -19.23 -20.22 -1.55
CA LEU A 196 -18.23 -19.18 -1.82
C LEU A 196 -18.81 -18.12 -2.78
N GLY A 197 -19.47 -18.54 -3.86
CA GLY A 197 -20.10 -17.63 -4.81
C GLY A 197 -21.21 -16.77 -4.18
N ILE A 198 -22.08 -17.39 -3.36
CA ILE A 198 -23.15 -16.68 -2.65
C ILE A 198 -22.56 -15.70 -1.62
N SER A 199 -21.61 -16.15 -0.79
CA SER A 199 -21.01 -15.29 0.24
C SER A 199 -20.25 -14.12 -0.36
N LEU A 200 -19.46 -14.33 -1.43
CA LEU A 200 -18.75 -13.27 -2.14
C LEU A 200 -19.70 -12.27 -2.81
N SER A 201 -20.80 -12.78 -3.41
CA SER A 201 -21.81 -11.93 -4.04
C SER A 201 -22.55 -11.08 -3.00
N LEU A 202 -22.95 -11.67 -1.87
CA LEU A 202 -23.61 -10.97 -0.77
C LEU A 202 -22.69 -9.94 -0.11
N PHE A 203 -21.42 -10.30 0.13
CA PHE A 203 -20.39 -9.37 0.60
C PHE A 203 -20.22 -8.20 -0.37
N SER A 204 -20.02 -8.47 -1.66
CA SER A 204 -19.83 -7.42 -2.67
C SER A 204 -21.06 -6.52 -2.81
N ALA A 205 -22.27 -7.10 -2.79
CA ALA A 205 -23.51 -6.34 -2.83
C ALA A 205 -23.66 -5.43 -1.60
N PHE A 206 -23.37 -5.96 -0.40
CA PHE A 206 -23.37 -5.16 0.83
C PHE A 206 -22.37 -4.00 0.74
N MET A 207 -21.13 -4.28 0.32
CA MET A 207 -20.05 -3.31 0.25
C MET A 207 -20.28 -2.20 -0.78
N PHE A 208 -20.79 -2.52 -1.97
CA PHE A 208 -20.90 -1.54 -3.05
C PHE A 208 -22.30 -0.93 -3.22
N LEU A 209 -23.34 -1.52 -2.60
CA LEU A 209 -24.71 -0.98 -2.67
C LEU A 209 -25.20 -0.41 -1.34
N LEU A 210 -24.85 -1.01 -0.21
CA LEU A 210 -25.38 -0.58 1.09
C LEU A 210 -24.44 0.41 1.77
N VAL A 211 -23.14 0.10 1.88
CA VAL A 211 -22.17 0.96 2.58
C VAL A 211 -22.15 2.39 2.02
N PRO A 212 -22.10 2.65 0.69
CA PRO A 212 -22.08 4.02 0.17
C PRO A 212 -23.37 4.79 0.50
N ARG A 213 -24.52 4.10 0.56
CA ARG A 213 -25.80 4.71 0.94
C ARG A 213 -25.83 5.07 2.42
N ILE A 214 -25.36 4.18 3.28
CA ILE A 214 -25.24 4.43 4.73
C ILE A 214 -24.27 5.60 4.96
N ALA A 215 -23.12 5.60 4.28
CA ALA A 215 -22.12 6.65 4.39
C ALA A 215 -22.68 8.01 3.95
N ALA A 216 -23.36 8.07 2.79
CA ALA A 216 -24.01 9.30 2.33
C ALA A 216 -25.06 9.80 3.33
N TRP A 217 -25.91 8.90 3.86
CA TRP A 217 -26.90 9.25 4.87
C TRP A 217 -26.25 9.78 6.18
N PHE A 218 -25.19 9.12 6.63
CA PHE A 218 -24.49 9.48 7.86
C PHE A 218 -23.82 10.85 7.73
N PHE A 219 -23.07 11.08 6.65
CA PHE A 219 -22.37 12.34 6.44
C PHE A 219 -23.30 13.53 6.21
N GLN A 220 -24.48 13.32 5.60
CA GLN A 220 -25.47 14.39 5.41
C GLN A 220 -26.22 14.77 6.70
N ARG A 221 -26.39 13.83 7.63
CA ARG A 221 -27.31 14.00 8.78
C ARG A 221 -26.61 14.30 10.11
N LEU A 222 -25.31 14.06 10.20
CA LEU A 222 -24.49 14.27 11.41
C LEU A 222 -23.34 15.29 11.22
N GLU A 223 -23.50 16.24 10.29
CA GLU A 223 -22.48 17.25 9.95
C GLU A 223 -21.89 18.01 11.15
N SER A 224 -22.62 18.12 12.26
CA SER A 224 -22.20 18.88 13.46
C SER A 224 -21.16 18.19 14.34
N HIS A 225 -20.82 16.91 14.13
CA HIS A 225 -19.89 16.17 15.00
C HIS A 225 -18.67 15.61 14.25
N LYS A 226 -17.64 16.45 14.05
CA LYS A 226 -16.40 16.09 13.32
C LYS A 226 -15.69 14.83 13.85
N HIS A 227 -15.77 14.55 15.15
CA HIS A 227 -15.19 13.33 15.75
C HIS A 227 -15.94 12.05 15.34
N SER A 228 -17.26 12.13 15.17
CA SER A 228 -18.11 10.98 14.82
C SER A 228 -17.84 10.48 13.40
N HIS A 229 -17.43 11.36 12.48
CA HIS A 229 -17.07 10.97 11.11
C HIS A 229 -15.87 10.02 11.07
N TYR A 230 -14.81 10.29 11.84
CA TYR A 230 -13.65 9.42 11.89
C TYR A 230 -13.97 8.06 12.51
N VAL A 231 -14.72 8.04 13.61
CA VAL A 231 -15.15 6.79 14.26
C VAL A 231 -16.05 5.96 13.35
N PHE A 232 -16.95 6.60 12.60
CA PHE A 232 -17.79 5.92 11.60
C PHE A 232 -16.95 5.22 10.53
N VAL A 233 -15.95 5.92 9.99
CA VAL A 233 -15.06 5.36 8.97
C VAL A 233 -14.31 4.14 9.49
N LEU A 234 -13.77 4.22 10.70
CA LEU A 234 -13.13 3.09 11.37
C LEU A 234 -14.09 1.92 11.57
N ALA A 235 -15.31 2.19 12.04
CA ALA A 235 -16.32 1.17 12.26
C ALA A 235 -16.66 0.45 10.94
N VAL A 236 -16.83 1.18 9.84
CA VAL A 236 -17.05 0.59 8.51
C VAL A 236 -15.84 -0.26 8.09
N MET A 237 -14.62 0.26 8.22
CA MET A 237 -13.41 -0.47 7.85
C MET A 237 -13.29 -1.83 8.57
N PHE A 238 -13.40 -1.84 9.90
CA PHE A 238 -13.29 -3.08 10.69
C PHE A 238 -14.46 -4.02 10.47
N PHE A 239 -15.69 -3.49 10.37
CA PHE A 239 -16.86 -4.31 10.12
C PHE A 239 -16.79 -4.96 8.74
N SER A 240 -16.30 -4.25 7.72
CA SER A 240 -16.05 -4.80 6.40
C SER A 240 -14.94 -5.85 6.38
N ALA A 241 -13.86 -5.65 7.15
CA ALA A 241 -12.83 -6.68 7.33
C ALA A 241 -13.41 -7.97 7.93
N PHE A 242 -14.21 -7.84 9.00
CA PHE A 242 -14.90 -8.97 9.61
C PHE A 242 -15.90 -9.66 8.66
N LEU A 243 -16.68 -8.90 7.88
CA LEU A 243 -17.58 -9.47 6.88
C LEU A 243 -16.83 -10.22 5.78
N ALA A 244 -15.64 -9.76 5.40
CA ALA A 244 -14.79 -10.46 4.43
C ALA A 244 -14.33 -11.81 5.00
N GLU A 245 -13.93 -11.87 6.27
CA GLU A 245 -13.57 -13.12 6.95
C GLU A 245 -14.73 -14.12 7.00
N ILE A 246 -15.95 -13.65 7.29
CA ILE A 246 -17.17 -14.48 7.22
C ILE A 246 -17.41 -15.01 5.81
N ALA A 247 -17.09 -14.21 4.79
CA ALA A 247 -17.20 -14.61 3.38
C ALA A 247 -16.06 -15.55 2.92
N GLY A 248 -15.11 -15.89 3.79
CA GLY A 248 -13.97 -16.74 3.48
C GLY A 248 -12.83 -16.02 2.76
N LEU A 249 -12.81 -14.69 2.81
CA LEU A 249 -11.72 -13.83 2.33
C LEU A 249 -10.85 -13.37 3.50
N GLU A 250 -9.67 -12.81 3.23
CA GLU A 250 -8.90 -12.13 4.27
C GLU A 250 -9.55 -10.78 4.64
N GLY A 251 -9.46 -10.41 5.92
CA GLY A 251 -9.96 -9.10 6.39
C GLY A 251 -9.34 -7.90 5.66
N ILE A 252 -8.11 -8.09 5.14
CA ILE A 252 -7.37 -7.15 4.28
C ILE A 252 -8.19 -6.76 3.03
N ILE A 253 -8.87 -7.71 2.40
CA ILE A 253 -9.74 -7.48 1.24
C ILE A 253 -10.98 -6.68 1.66
N GLY A 254 -11.52 -6.96 2.87
CA GLY A 254 -12.62 -6.21 3.45
C GLY A 254 -12.28 -4.74 3.72
N ALA A 255 -11.11 -4.47 4.29
CA ALA A 255 -10.63 -3.11 4.52
C ALA A 255 -10.40 -2.35 3.21
N PHE A 256 -9.81 -3.00 2.19
CA PHE A 256 -9.68 -2.41 0.86
C PHE A 256 -11.05 -2.08 0.23
N ALA A 257 -12.00 -3.01 0.28
CA ALA A 257 -13.36 -2.80 -0.23
C ALA A 257 -14.07 -1.66 0.50
N ALA A 258 -13.86 -1.49 1.81
CA ALA A 258 -14.37 -0.36 2.57
C ALA A 258 -13.79 0.97 2.09
N GLY A 259 -12.48 1.00 1.84
CA GLY A 259 -11.82 2.18 1.27
C GLY A 259 -12.41 2.54 -0.09
N LEU A 260 -12.60 1.54 -0.96
CA LEU A 260 -13.18 1.75 -2.28
C LEU A 260 -14.64 2.24 -2.22
N ALA A 261 -15.44 1.68 -1.31
CA ALA A 261 -16.83 2.07 -1.11
C ALA A 261 -16.97 3.51 -0.55
N LEU A 262 -16.01 3.95 0.27
CA LEU A 262 -15.98 5.28 0.89
C LEU A 262 -15.23 6.33 0.06
N ASN A 263 -14.43 5.94 -0.93
CA ASN A 263 -13.60 6.83 -1.78
C ASN A 263 -14.38 8.04 -2.33
N LYS A 264 -15.62 7.83 -2.80
CA LYS A 264 -16.47 8.93 -3.31
C LYS A 264 -16.99 9.85 -2.21
N SER A 265 -17.22 9.32 -1.00
CA SER A 265 -17.74 10.07 0.14
C SER A 265 -16.66 10.84 0.91
N ILE A 266 -15.39 10.46 0.75
CA ILE A 266 -14.25 11.07 1.45
C ILE A 266 -13.22 11.52 0.40
N PRO A 267 -13.35 12.74 -0.14
CA PRO A 267 -12.39 13.27 -1.10
C PRO A 267 -10.97 13.35 -0.49
N ALA A 268 -9.95 13.15 -1.33
CA ALA A 268 -8.54 13.17 -0.91
C ALA A 268 -8.13 14.51 -0.24
N SER A 269 -8.70 15.63 -0.66
CA SER A 269 -8.43 16.95 -0.08
C SER A 269 -9.22 17.26 1.20
N SER A 270 -10.04 16.32 1.69
CA SER A 270 -10.91 16.57 2.84
C SER A 270 -10.14 16.56 4.18
N PRO A 271 -10.57 17.34 5.18
CA PRO A 271 -9.98 17.28 6.52
C PRO A 271 -10.11 15.91 7.21
N LEU A 272 -11.12 15.12 6.81
CA LEU A 272 -11.31 13.76 7.29
C LEU A 272 -10.22 12.84 6.73
N MET A 273 -9.91 12.95 5.43
CA MET A 273 -8.82 12.19 4.82
C MET A 273 -7.49 12.46 5.53
N ASN A 274 -7.14 13.74 5.73
CA ASN A 274 -5.91 14.11 6.42
C ASN A 274 -5.82 13.47 7.82
N ARG A 275 -6.92 13.42 8.59
CA ARG A 275 -6.95 12.72 9.89
C ARG A 275 -6.75 11.22 9.78
N ILE A 276 -7.35 10.58 8.77
CA ILE A 276 -7.20 9.14 8.50
C ILE A 276 -5.75 8.83 8.17
N GLU A 277 -5.15 9.58 7.23
CA GLU A 277 -3.75 9.45 6.84
C GLU A 277 -2.81 9.73 8.02
N PHE A 278 -3.03 10.81 8.77
CA PHE A 278 -2.19 11.17 9.91
C PHE A 278 -2.16 10.06 10.96
N ILE A 279 -3.32 9.54 11.38
CA ILE A 279 -3.37 8.50 12.42
C ILE A 279 -2.82 7.17 11.89
N GLY A 280 -3.16 6.81 10.65
CA GLY A 280 -2.63 5.62 9.99
C GLY A 280 -1.10 5.63 9.91
N ASN A 281 -0.54 6.66 9.26
CA ASN A 281 0.90 6.78 9.00
C ASN A 281 1.73 7.04 10.27
N SER A 282 1.17 7.71 11.28
CA SER A 282 1.93 8.07 12.49
C SER A 282 1.92 7.00 13.58
N LEU A 283 0.90 6.13 13.60
CA LEU A 283 0.71 5.19 14.71
C LEU A 283 0.48 3.76 14.24
N PHE A 284 -0.62 3.49 13.53
CA PHE A 284 -1.03 2.11 13.25
C PHE A 284 -0.11 1.38 12.28
N ILE A 285 0.31 2.05 11.19
CA ILE A 285 1.20 1.46 10.18
C ILE A 285 2.58 1.17 10.78
N PRO A 286 3.25 2.12 11.48
CA PRO A 286 4.49 1.83 12.18
C PRO A 286 4.39 0.67 13.18
N PHE A 287 3.28 0.58 13.91
CA PHE A 287 3.04 -0.52 14.84
C PHE A 287 3.00 -1.88 14.12
N PHE A 288 2.25 -1.96 13.02
CA PHE A 288 2.22 -3.15 12.18
C PHE A 288 3.61 -3.55 11.69
N LEU A 289 4.43 -2.60 11.23
CA LEU A 289 5.79 -2.87 10.77
C LEU A 289 6.69 -3.46 11.86
N ILE A 290 6.58 -2.93 13.09
CA ILE A 290 7.29 -3.49 14.26
C ILE A 290 6.79 -4.92 14.54
N ALA A 291 5.47 -5.15 14.54
CA ALA A 291 4.91 -6.46 14.79
C ALA A 291 5.30 -7.50 13.73
N VAL A 292 5.41 -7.11 12.45
CA VAL A 292 5.97 -7.97 11.40
C VAL A 292 7.42 -8.36 11.73
N GLY A 293 8.22 -7.43 12.24
CA GLY A 293 9.57 -7.74 12.74
C GLY A 293 9.58 -8.70 13.92
N MET A 294 8.64 -8.56 14.86
CA MET A 294 8.53 -9.43 16.05
C MET A 294 8.19 -10.89 15.72
N ILE A 295 7.59 -11.14 14.56
CA ILE A 295 7.29 -12.49 14.07
C ILE A 295 8.57 -13.20 13.62
N VAL A 296 9.57 -12.46 13.16
CA VAL A 296 10.81 -13.03 12.63
C VAL A 296 11.58 -13.71 13.74
N ASP A 297 11.81 -15.00 13.57
CA ASP A 297 12.74 -15.77 14.38
C ASP A 297 14.11 -15.82 13.69
N VAL A 298 15.13 -15.33 14.38
CA VAL A 298 16.51 -15.28 13.86
C VAL A 298 17.27 -16.56 14.21
N GLU A 299 16.91 -17.27 15.28
CA GLU A 299 17.53 -18.54 15.66
C GLU A 299 17.30 -19.61 14.60
N VAL A 300 16.17 -19.51 13.91
CA VAL A 300 15.83 -20.26 12.71
C VAL A 300 16.93 -20.21 11.64
N ILE A 301 17.62 -19.08 11.47
CA ILE A 301 18.71 -18.95 10.49
C ILE A 301 19.90 -19.85 10.88
N PHE A 302 20.01 -20.23 12.16
CA PHE A 302 21.08 -21.06 12.70
C PHE A 302 20.66 -22.52 12.95
N SER A 303 19.42 -22.89 12.61
CA SER A 303 18.85 -24.21 12.93
C SER A 303 19.37 -25.39 12.07
N GLY A 304 20.30 -25.15 11.13
CA GLY A 304 21.02 -26.18 10.39
C GLY A 304 21.25 -25.86 8.91
N PHE A 305 22.21 -26.55 8.28
CA PHE A 305 22.56 -26.33 6.87
C PHE A 305 21.39 -26.56 5.91
N THR A 306 20.54 -27.56 6.18
CA THR A 306 19.35 -27.87 5.38
C THR A 306 18.30 -26.77 5.46
N ALA A 307 18.05 -26.21 6.65
CA ALA A 307 17.11 -25.10 6.84
C ALA A 307 17.57 -23.83 6.10
N ILE A 308 18.86 -23.52 6.15
CA ILE A 308 19.45 -22.40 5.41
C ILE A 308 19.31 -22.61 3.90
N LEU A 309 19.61 -23.81 3.41
CA LEU A 309 19.48 -24.13 1.98
C LEU A 309 18.03 -23.98 1.49
N VAL A 310 17.06 -24.49 2.26
CA VAL A 310 15.63 -24.30 1.99
C VAL A 310 15.27 -22.82 1.97
N ALA A 311 15.63 -22.07 3.00
CA ALA A 311 15.32 -20.64 3.12
C ALA A 311 15.90 -19.82 1.97
N VAL A 312 17.17 -20.05 1.60
CA VAL A 312 17.84 -19.35 0.50
C VAL A 312 17.21 -19.71 -0.84
N ALA A 313 16.95 -20.98 -1.11
CA ALA A 313 16.32 -21.43 -2.35
C ALA A 313 14.91 -20.82 -2.50
N MET A 314 14.10 -20.86 -1.44
CA MET A 314 12.77 -20.26 -1.42
C MET A 314 12.83 -18.74 -1.62
N THR A 315 13.75 -18.05 -0.97
CA THR A 315 13.92 -16.58 -1.09
C THR A 315 14.32 -16.16 -2.50
N ILE A 316 15.33 -16.82 -3.08
CA ILE A 316 15.76 -16.54 -4.46
C ILE A 316 14.60 -16.77 -5.42
N THR A 317 13.86 -17.86 -5.24
CA THR A 317 12.73 -18.23 -6.08
C THR A 317 11.58 -17.23 -5.99
N ALA A 318 11.20 -16.83 -4.77
CA ALA A 318 10.14 -15.85 -4.54
C ALA A 318 10.48 -14.49 -5.15
N VAL A 319 11.68 -13.97 -4.86
CA VAL A 319 12.14 -12.67 -5.36
C VAL A 319 12.28 -12.68 -6.89
N THR A 320 12.88 -13.74 -7.45
CA THR A 320 13.09 -13.85 -8.90
C THR A 320 11.77 -14.02 -9.64
N GLY A 321 10.85 -14.84 -9.12
CA GLY A 321 9.51 -15.02 -9.69
C GLY A 321 8.74 -13.70 -9.75
N LYS A 322 8.77 -12.92 -8.66
CA LYS A 322 8.14 -11.60 -8.60
C LYS A 322 8.79 -10.59 -9.53
N TYR A 323 10.13 -10.58 -9.58
CA TYR A 323 10.87 -9.73 -10.50
C TYR A 323 10.51 -10.03 -11.96
N LEU A 324 10.47 -11.31 -12.32
CA LEU A 324 10.15 -11.72 -13.68
C LEU A 324 8.70 -11.41 -14.05
N ALA A 325 7.75 -11.58 -13.12
CA ALA A 325 6.37 -11.17 -13.33
C ALA A 325 6.24 -9.65 -13.57
N ALA A 326 6.91 -8.83 -12.76
CA ALA A 326 6.93 -7.38 -12.93
C ALA A 326 7.62 -6.95 -14.24
N TRP A 327 8.71 -7.63 -14.62
CA TRP A 327 9.42 -7.41 -15.89
C TRP A 327 8.57 -7.77 -17.11
N LEU A 328 7.88 -8.92 -17.08
CA LEU A 328 6.95 -9.33 -18.14
C LEU A 328 5.77 -8.35 -18.26
N THR A 329 5.25 -7.88 -17.13
CA THR A 329 4.17 -6.88 -17.09
C THR A 329 4.61 -5.55 -17.67
N ARG A 330 5.84 -5.12 -17.35
CA ARG A 330 6.47 -3.96 -17.96
C ARG A 330 6.55 -4.11 -19.48
N LEU A 331 6.98 -5.26 -19.98
CA LEU A 331 7.09 -5.52 -21.42
C LEU A 331 5.72 -5.52 -22.10
N ALA A 332 4.72 -6.17 -21.49
CA ALA A 332 3.36 -6.27 -22.01
C ALA A 332 2.68 -4.89 -22.14
N PHE A 333 2.91 -3.99 -21.18
CA PHE A 333 2.26 -2.68 -21.13
C PHE A 333 3.14 -1.50 -21.54
N ARG A 334 4.38 -1.77 -21.98
CA ARG A 334 5.38 -0.75 -22.35
C ARG A 334 5.61 0.29 -21.25
N PHE A 335 5.57 -0.15 -19.98
CA PHE A 335 5.88 0.73 -18.86
C PHE A 335 7.37 1.11 -18.86
N SER A 336 7.66 2.28 -18.27
CA SER A 336 9.04 2.71 -18.09
C SER A 336 9.80 1.72 -17.18
N PRO A 337 11.15 1.67 -17.25
CA PRO A 337 11.95 0.85 -16.34
C PRO A 337 11.62 1.13 -14.86
N VAL A 338 11.40 2.40 -14.53
CA VAL A 338 11.10 2.86 -13.17
C VAL A 338 9.69 2.42 -12.73
N GLN A 339 8.69 2.49 -13.61
CA GLN A 339 7.36 1.95 -13.34
C GLN A 339 7.40 0.43 -13.12
N GLY A 340 8.18 -0.31 -13.91
CA GLY A 340 8.39 -1.74 -13.69
C GLY A 340 9.04 -2.05 -12.33
N GLN A 341 10.00 -1.24 -11.91
CA GLN A 341 10.60 -1.34 -10.57
C GLN A 341 9.59 -1.01 -9.47
N LEU A 342 8.71 -0.02 -9.68
CA LEU A 342 7.66 0.32 -8.73
C LEU A 342 6.66 -0.83 -8.57
N ILE A 343 6.23 -1.48 -9.67
CA ILE A 343 5.39 -2.69 -9.62
C ILE A 343 6.10 -3.79 -8.83
N PHE A 344 7.37 -4.04 -9.12
CA PHE A 344 8.15 -5.04 -8.40
C PHE A 344 8.23 -4.72 -6.90
N GLY A 345 8.61 -3.49 -6.52
CA GLY A 345 8.72 -3.08 -5.13
C GLY A 345 7.39 -3.16 -4.36
N LEU A 346 6.28 -2.80 -4.99
CA LEU A 346 4.94 -2.90 -4.39
C LEU A 346 4.44 -4.35 -4.28
N SER A 347 4.97 -5.28 -5.07
CA SER A 347 4.46 -6.65 -5.15
C SER A 347 5.39 -7.75 -4.65
N THR A 348 6.54 -7.38 -4.06
CA THR A 348 7.54 -8.34 -3.59
C THR A 348 7.42 -8.63 -2.10
N ALA A 349 6.96 -7.67 -1.28
CA ALA A 349 6.92 -7.86 0.17
C ALA A 349 5.91 -8.92 0.59
N HIS A 350 6.31 -9.80 1.49
CA HIS A 350 5.45 -10.78 2.17
C HIS A 350 5.21 -10.33 3.61
N ALA A 351 4.10 -10.76 4.23
CA ALA A 351 3.77 -10.34 5.59
C ALA A 351 2.94 -11.39 6.35
N ALA A 352 2.17 -10.95 7.36
CA ALA A 352 1.44 -11.81 8.29
C ALA A 352 0.45 -12.78 7.60
N ALA A 353 -0.23 -12.35 6.54
CA ALA A 353 -1.15 -13.20 5.77
C ALA A 353 -0.45 -14.45 5.21
N THR A 354 0.76 -14.24 4.67
CA THR A 354 1.63 -15.29 4.14
C THR A 354 1.95 -16.34 5.20
N LEU A 355 2.27 -15.88 6.41
CA LEU A 355 2.55 -16.74 7.54
C LEU A 355 1.28 -17.45 8.03
N ALA A 356 0.12 -16.80 8.03
CA ALA A 356 -1.15 -17.41 8.44
C ALA A 356 -1.50 -18.63 7.56
N VAL A 357 -1.40 -18.49 6.24
CA VAL A 357 -1.63 -19.59 5.27
C VAL A 357 -0.66 -20.75 5.52
N ILE A 358 0.64 -20.45 5.69
CA ILE A 358 1.66 -21.47 6.01
C ILE A 358 1.41 -22.14 7.34
N MET A 359 0.99 -21.39 8.36
CA MET A 359 0.68 -21.93 9.69
C MET A 359 -0.50 -22.89 9.65
N VAL A 360 -1.50 -22.64 8.81
CA VAL A 360 -2.59 -23.60 8.56
C VAL A 360 -2.03 -24.88 7.93
N GLY A 361 -1.21 -24.75 6.88
CA GLY A 361 -0.54 -25.90 6.26
C GLY A 361 0.34 -26.68 7.23
N TYR A 362 1.05 -25.99 8.13
CA TYR A 362 1.90 -26.59 9.15
C TYR A 362 1.09 -27.39 10.17
N ARG A 363 -0.05 -26.83 10.63
CA ARG A 363 -0.95 -27.50 11.58
C ARG A 363 -1.61 -28.74 10.99
N GLU A 364 -1.92 -28.74 9.71
CA GLU A 364 -2.47 -29.90 9.00
C GLU A 364 -1.37 -30.88 8.53
N GLY A 365 -0.10 -30.64 8.89
CA GLY A 365 1.02 -31.54 8.59
C GLY A 365 1.52 -31.50 7.13
N ILE A 366 1.07 -30.52 6.35
CA ILE A 366 1.43 -30.36 4.93
C ILE A 366 2.85 -29.81 4.78
N VAL A 367 3.30 -28.94 5.68
CA VAL A 367 4.64 -28.32 5.64
C VAL A 367 5.35 -28.51 6.97
N GLY A 368 6.67 -28.71 6.93
CA GLY A 368 7.51 -28.87 8.12
C GLY A 368 8.18 -27.58 8.58
N ASP A 369 8.96 -27.67 9.67
CA ASP A 369 9.66 -26.54 10.30
C ASP A 369 10.54 -25.76 9.32
N ALA A 370 11.25 -26.47 8.43
CA ALA A 370 12.14 -25.84 7.45
C ALA A 370 11.42 -24.85 6.53
N VAL A 371 10.16 -25.12 6.19
CA VAL A 371 9.33 -24.23 5.35
C VAL A 371 8.87 -23.01 6.15
N LEU A 372 8.37 -23.23 7.37
CA LEU A 372 7.94 -22.15 8.27
C LEU A 372 9.09 -21.15 8.49
N ASN A 373 10.26 -21.71 8.73
CA ASN A 373 11.52 -21.02 8.89
C ASN A 373 11.95 -20.26 7.63
N GLY A 374 11.86 -20.91 6.47
CA GLY A 374 12.15 -20.28 5.18
C GLY A 374 11.23 -19.10 4.87
N ILE A 375 9.95 -19.18 5.28
CA ILE A 375 8.97 -18.11 5.08
C ILE A 375 9.28 -16.88 5.92
N VAL A 376 9.75 -17.08 7.15
CA VAL A 376 10.26 -15.99 7.99
C VAL A 376 11.40 -15.25 7.30
N VAL A 377 12.36 -15.99 6.71
CA VAL A 377 13.48 -15.40 5.96
C VAL A 377 12.98 -14.67 4.70
N ILE A 378 12.01 -15.25 3.98
CA ILE A 378 11.38 -14.57 2.84
C ILE A 378 10.78 -13.23 3.26
N ILE A 379 9.97 -13.20 4.33
CA ILE A 379 9.34 -11.97 4.83
C ILE A 379 10.41 -10.90 5.09
N LEU A 380 11.48 -11.27 5.81
CA LEU A 380 12.56 -10.34 6.12
C LEU A 380 13.23 -9.78 4.85
N VAL A 381 13.69 -10.67 3.96
CA VAL A 381 14.46 -10.28 2.77
C VAL A 381 13.56 -9.53 1.79
N SER A 382 12.33 -10.00 1.58
CA SER A 382 11.40 -9.42 0.63
C SER A 382 10.90 -8.05 1.09
N CYS A 383 10.65 -7.84 2.38
CA CYS A 383 10.33 -6.51 2.93
C CYS A 383 11.47 -5.50 2.73
N VAL A 384 12.73 -5.91 2.93
CA VAL A 384 13.90 -5.03 2.72
C VAL A 384 14.04 -4.68 1.24
N ILE A 385 14.01 -5.68 0.34
CA ILE A 385 14.11 -5.47 -1.11
C ILE A 385 12.96 -4.57 -1.59
N ALA A 386 11.73 -4.89 -1.20
CA ALA A 386 10.54 -4.12 -1.57
C ALA A 386 10.68 -2.66 -1.13
N SER A 387 11.04 -2.42 0.13
CA SER A 387 11.14 -1.06 0.67
C SER A 387 12.19 -0.21 -0.06
N LEU A 388 13.37 -0.80 -0.31
CA LEU A 388 14.45 -0.11 -1.02
C LEU A 388 14.09 0.17 -2.48
N VAL A 389 13.49 -0.80 -3.17
CA VAL A 389 13.12 -0.64 -4.59
C VAL A 389 11.96 0.36 -4.73
N THR A 390 10.91 0.24 -3.91
CA THR A 390 9.76 1.16 -3.94
C THR A 390 10.21 2.58 -3.66
N GLU A 391 11.05 2.82 -2.64
CA GLU A 391 11.54 4.18 -2.35
C GLU A 391 12.33 4.78 -3.52
N ARG A 392 13.25 4.01 -4.11
CA ARG A 392 14.05 4.48 -5.24
C ARG A 392 13.18 4.79 -6.45
N ALA A 393 12.26 3.89 -6.80
CA ALA A 393 11.38 4.07 -7.94
C ALA A 393 10.38 5.22 -7.74
N ALA A 394 9.76 5.31 -6.56
CA ALA A 394 8.82 6.38 -6.23
C ALA A 394 9.48 7.76 -6.23
N ARG A 395 10.69 7.88 -5.66
CA ARG A 395 11.47 9.12 -5.70
C ARG A 395 11.79 9.55 -7.12
N GLU A 396 12.17 8.61 -7.99
CA GLU A 396 12.54 8.91 -9.36
C GLU A 396 11.32 9.31 -10.21
N ILE A 397 10.17 8.65 -10.01
CA ILE A 397 8.90 9.04 -10.65
C ILE A 397 8.49 10.44 -10.19
N ALA A 398 8.54 10.73 -8.88
CA ALA A 398 8.21 12.05 -8.35
C ALA A 398 9.09 13.15 -8.95
N ARG A 399 10.40 12.93 -9.01
CA ARG A 399 11.36 13.88 -9.62
C ARG A 399 11.09 14.12 -11.10
N THR A 400 10.77 13.06 -11.85
CA THR A 400 10.48 13.18 -13.29
C THR A 400 9.18 13.94 -13.52
N SER A 401 8.16 13.70 -12.69
CA SER A 401 6.90 14.45 -12.72
C SER A 401 7.11 15.94 -12.42
N ASP A 402 7.86 16.27 -11.38
CA ASP A 402 8.18 17.68 -11.05
C ASP A 402 8.96 18.36 -12.19
N GLN A 403 9.98 17.68 -12.74
CA GLN A 403 10.73 18.21 -13.88
C GLN A 403 9.88 18.43 -15.13
N GLN A 404 8.88 17.58 -15.38
CA GLN A 404 7.95 17.76 -16.50
C GLN A 404 7.03 18.95 -16.29
N VAL A 405 6.55 19.17 -15.05
CA VAL A 405 5.75 20.35 -14.69
C VAL A 405 6.60 21.61 -14.84
N ASP A 406 7.81 21.62 -14.27
CA ASP A 406 8.73 22.76 -14.39
C ASP A 406 9.08 23.05 -15.85
N ALA A 407 9.36 22.03 -16.67
CA ALA A 407 9.63 22.21 -18.10
C ALA A 407 8.41 22.71 -18.89
N ALA A 408 7.19 22.32 -18.50
CA ALA A 408 5.96 22.80 -19.10
C ALA A 408 5.68 24.26 -18.72
N VAL A 409 5.87 24.61 -17.45
CA VAL A 409 5.74 25.99 -16.94
C VAL A 409 6.80 26.90 -17.57
N VAL A 410 8.05 26.46 -17.65
CA VAL A 410 9.12 27.20 -18.34
C VAL A 410 8.80 27.36 -19.81
N ARG A 411 8.29 26.31 -20.49
CA ARG A 411 7.82 26.44 -21.87
C ARG A 411 6.66 27.42 -22.02
N GLU A 412 5.72 27.47 -21.08
CA GLU A 412 4.64 28.47 -21.08
C GLU A 412 5.17 29.89 -20.85
N LEU A 413 6.13 30.07 -19.93
CA LEU A 413 6.76 31.36 -19.66
C LEU A 413 7.64 31.86 -20.81
N ASP A 414 8.28 30.95 -21.54
CA ASP A 414 9.05 31.26 -22.76
C ASP A 414 8.14 31.56 -23.96
N MET A 415 6.83 31.27 -23.88
CA MET A 415 5.90 31.67 -24.95
C MET A 415 5.63 33.15 -24.89
N GLU A 416 5.74 33.80 -26.04
CA GLU A 416 5.52 35.25 -26.17
C GLU A 416 4.15 35.66 -25.65
N GLN A 417 4.14 36.60 -24.70
CA GLN A 417 2.95 37.31 -24.22
C GLN A 417 2.99 38.77 -24.68
N LEU A 418 2.05 39.14 -25.53
CA LEU A 418 1.90 40.51 -26.05
C LEU A 418 0.82 41.26 -25.28
N LEU A 419 1.26 42.24 -24.49
CA LEU A 419 0.38 43.21 -23.81
C LEU A 419 0.31 44.48 -24.66
N VAL A 420 -0.89 44.84 -25.10
CA VAL A 420 -1.12 46.01 -25.95
C VAL A 420 -1.78 47.11 -25.12
N PRO A 421 -1.14 48.27 -24.92
CA PRO A 421 -1.75 49.38 -24.21
C PRO A 421 -2.92 49.96 -25.04
N VAL A 422 -4.10 50.06 -24.43
CA VAL A 422 -5.33 50.57 -25.06
C VAL A 422 -5.76 51.92 -24.46
N SER A 423 -4.83 52.64 -23.83
CA SER A 423 -5.11 53.91 -23.17
C SER A 423 -5.52 55.04 -24.12
N ASP A 424 -5.19 54.93 -25.41
CA ASP A 424 -5.60 55.87 -26.46
C ASP A 424 -6.41 55.11 -27.52
N THR A 425 -7.73 55.27 -27.47
CA THR A 425 -8.70 54.60 -28.36
C THR A 425 -8.48 54.92 -29.83
N SER A 426 -7.84 56.05 -30.16
CA SER A 426 -7.53 56.43 -31.54
C SER A 426 -6.39 55.61 -32.16
N ARG A 427 -5.48 55.07 -31.33
CA ARG A 427 -4.29 54.30 -31.75
C ARG A 427 -4.36 52.82 -31.39
N ALA A 428 -5.31 52.46 -30.53
CA ALA A 428 -5.57 51.10 -30.08
C ALA A 428 -5.65 50.09 -31.25
N GLU A 429 -6.41 50.42 -32.30
CA GLU A 429 -6.61 49.52 -33.44
C GLU A 429 -5.31 49.21 -34.20
N GLN A 430 -4.46 50.22 -34.40
CA GLN A 430 -3.16 50.08 -35.05
C GLN A 430 -2.18 49.26 -34.20
N ALA A 431 -2.20 49.48 -32.87
CA ALA A 431 -1.36 48.76 -31.93
C ALA A 431 -1.75 47.27 -31.84
N VAL A 432 -3.05 46.97 -31.85
CA VAL A 432 -3.56 45.59 -31.89
C VAL A 432 -3.21 44.92 -33.22
N GLN A 433 -3.36 45.60 -34.35
CA GLN A 433 -2.96 45.04 -35.66
C GLN A 433 -1.46 44.73 -35.71
N LEU A 434 -0.62 45.63 -35.22
CA LEU A 434 0.82 45.38 -35.12
C LEU A 434 1.13 44.19 -34.21
N ALA A 435 0.48 44.10 -33.06
CA ALA A 435 0.65 42.98 -32.13
C ALA A 435 0.25 41.64 -32.77
N VAL A 436 -0.82 41.61 -33.56
CA VAL A 436 -1.23 40.41 -34.32
C VAL A 436 -0.21 40.04 -35.41
N LEU A 437 0.42 41.03 -36.04
CA LEU A 437 1.43 40.81 -37.09
C LEU A 437 2.77 40.28 -36.53
N ILE A 438 3.19 40.77 -35.37
CA ILE A 438 4.47 40.38 -34.74
C ILE A 438 4.34 39.12 -33.88
N LYS A 439 3.13 38.75 -33.47
CA LYS A 439 2.89 37.57 -32.64
C LYS A 439 3.44 36.31 -33.29
N ASP A 440 4.24 35.58 -32.52
CA ASP A 440 4.70 34.25 -32.87
C ASP A 440 3.50 33.31 -33.04
N ARG A 441 3.46 32.64 -34.20
CA ARG A 441 2.43 31.65 -34.53
C ARG A 441 2.50 30.42 -33.62
N ALA A 442 3.63 30.17 -32.98
CA ALA A 442 3.79 29.09 -32.01
C ALA A 442 3.22 29.44 -30.62
N SER A 443 3.01 30.73 -30.28
CA SER A 443 2.50 31.14 -28.97
C SER A 443 0.98 30.95 -28.85
N SER A 444 0.56 30.16 -27.86
CA SER A 444 -0.84 29.95 -27.52
C SER A 444 -1.48 31.10 -26.75
N HIS A 445 -0.70 32.07 -26.26
CA HIS A 445 -1.24 33.19 -25.48
C HIS A 445 -1.94 34.21 -26.37
N PRO A 446 -3.19 34.63 -26.05
CA PRO A 446 -3.85 35.68 -26.80
C PRO A 446 -3.12 37.02 -26.65
N VAL A 447 -3.32 37.93 -27.61
CA VAL A 447 -2.92 39.33 -27.43
C VAL A 447 -3.83 39.92 -26.35
N VAL A 448 -3.25 40.44 -25.28
CA VAL A 448 -3.99 40.97 -24.13
C VAL A 448 -4.00 42.49 -24.21
N ALA A 449 -5.20 43.06 -24.35
CA ALA A 449 -5.44 44.48 -24.19
C ALA A 449 -5.22 44.88 -22.72
N LEU A 450 -4.35 45.86 -22.49
CA LEU A 450 -4.06 46.42 -21.17
C LEU A 450 -4.49 47.89 -21.11
N ASN A 451 -5.34 48.24 -20.17
CA ASN A 451 -5.60 49.63 -19.81
C ASN A 451 -5.28 49.83 -18.33
N VAL A 452 -4.53 50.88 -18.00
CA VAL A 452 -4.11 51.18 -16.62
C VAL A 452 -4.80 52.46 -16.21
N VAL A 453 -5.71 52.35 -15.23
CA VAL A 453 -6.56 53.44 -14.77
C VAL A 453 -6.14 53.84 -13.35
N PRO A 454 -6.02 55.14 -13.01
CA PRO A 454 -5.78 55.59 -11.65
C PRO A 454 -6.91 55.14 -10.72
N ASN A 455 -6.58 54.69 -9.52
CA ASN A 455 -7.58 54.26 -8.53
C ASN A 455 -8.37 55.47 -8.00
N SER A 456 -9.48 55.81 -8.65
CA SER A 456 -10.36 56.96 -8.35
C SER A 456 -11.83 56.55 -8.40
N GLU A 457 -12.75 57.41 -7.93
CA GLU A 457 -14.20 57.15 -8.02
C GLU A 457 -14.71 56.95 -9.46
N GLN A 458 -13.96 57.41 -10.46
CA GLN A 458 -14.29 57.28 -11.89
C GLN A 458 -13.66 56.05 -12.53
N ALA A 459 -12.89 55.24 -11.80
CA ALA A 459 -12.17 54.10 -12.37
C ALA A 459 -13.11 53.07 -13.02
N GLU A 460 -14.30 52.82 -12.46
CA GLU A 460 -15.26 51.89 -13.06
C GLU A 460 -15.83 52.40 -14.40
N LEU A 461 -15.99 53.71 -14.55
CA LEU A 461 -16.46 54.33 -15.80
C LEU A 461 -15.38 54.27 -16.89
N GLU A 462 -14.13 54.61 -16.55
CA GLU A 462 -13.00 54.56 -17.48
C GLU A 462 -12.65 53.12 -17.91
N ILE A 463 -12.87 52.11 -17.04
CA ILE A 463 -12.75 50.70 -17.41
C ILE A 463 -13.88 50.27 -18.36
N ALA A 464 -15.10 50.79 -18.17
CA ALA A 464 -16.24 50.47 -19.02
C ALA A 464 -16.14 51.07 -20.43
N GLU A 465 -15.55 52.27 -20.57
CA GLU A 465 -15.29 52.89 -21.89
C GLU A 465 -14.18 52.19 -22.69
N ALA A 466 -13.29 51.45 -22.01
CA ALA A 466 -12.18 50.73 -22.63
C ALA A 466 -12.51 49.29 -23.04
N ARG A 467 -13.71 48.79 -22.72
CA ARG A 467 -14.22 47.46 -23.07
C ARG A 467 -14.96 47.49 -24.41
#